data_AF-A0A832J904-F1
#
_entry.id   AF-A0A832J904-F1
#
_cell.length_a   1.000
_cell.length_b   1.000
_cell.length_c   1.000
_cell.angle_alpha   90.00
_cell.angle_beta   90.00
_cell.angle_gamma   90.00
#
_symmetry.space_group_name_H-M   'P 1'
#
loop_
_entity.id
_entity.type
_entity.pdbx_description
1 polymer ?
#
loop_
_entity_poly.entity_id
_entity_poly.type
_entity_poly.pdbx_seq_one_letter_code
_entity_poly.pdbx_strand_id
1 'polypeptide(L)'
;MKILVTNIQRFSLNDGPGIRTTIFIKGCSIRCPWCCNPENQSPYPEIFFNRKLCLREKKVNCERCLISFPTPEDFFTFNKEKYIVKFNNLNGLCPTEALGVYGRELGLEELITILKKDEVYFKSIGGGVTFSGGEPFLYDLSYWLKELKKLNYNICIETSLYAPFENLKKSIGLVDLYIV
;
A
#
# COMPACT_ATOMS: atom_id res chain seq x y z
N MET A 1 6.50 5.48 13.95
CA MET A 1 6.27 4.12 13.42
C MET A 1 5.78 4.22 11.99
N LYS A 2 6.25 3.37 11.08
CA LYS A 2 5.82 3.36 9.68
C LYS A 2 5.20 2.01 9.35
N ILE A 3 4.30 1.99 8.37
CA ILE A 3 3.71 0.77 7.80
C ILE A 3 4.09 0.65 6.33
N LEU A 4 4.09 -0.56 5.78
CA LEU A 4 4.39 -0.77 4.37
C LEU A 4 3.09 -0.80 3.57
N VAL A 5 2.99 0.05 2.55
CA VAL A 5 1.79 0.18 1.71
C VAL A 5 2.15 0.06 0.24
N THR A 6 1.26 -0.51 -0.58
CA THR A 6 1.41 -0.52 -2.03
C THR A 6 0.77 0.69 -2.67
N ASN A 7 -0.41 1.08 -2.19
CA ASN A 7 -1.19 2.13 -2.81
C ASN A 7 -2.05 2.88 -1.78
N ILE A 8 -2.40 4.12 -2.13
CA ILE A 8 -3.37 4.94 -1.40
C ILE A 8 -4.38 5.45 -2.41
N GLN A 9 -5.60 4.93 -2.33
CA GLN A 9 -6.68 5.29 -3.23
C GLN A 9 -7.62 6.27 -2.53
N ARG A 10 -7.62 7.52 -2.98
CA ARG A 10 -8.58 8.54 -2.53
C ARG A 10 -9.89 8.38 -3.31
N PHE A 11 -10.99 8.86 -2.74
CA PHE A 11 -12.32 8.83 -3.36
C PHE A 11 -12.86 7.42 -3.66
N SER A 12 -12.55 6.43 -2.82
CA SER A 12 -13.18 5.11 -2.91
C SER A 12 -14.61 5.15 -2.37
N LEU A 13 -15.51 4.45 -3.07
CA LEU A 13 -16.93 4.32 -2.72
C LEU A 13 -17.31 2.88 -2.30
N ASN A 14 -16.42 1.91 -2.53
CA ASN A 14 -16.70 0.49 -2.34
C ASN A 14 -16.08 -0.07 -1.05
N ASP A 15 -15.08 0.60 -0.48
CA ASP A 15 -14.30 0.10 0.66
C ASP A 15 -14.89 0.55 2.02
N GLY A 16 -16.22 0.63 2.10
CA GLY A 16 -16.99 1.05 3.26
C GLY A 16 -17.90 2.25 3.00
N PRO A 17 -18.72 2.65 4.00
CA PRO A 17 -19.71 3.71 3.84
C PRO A 17 -19.10 5.10 3.61
N GLY A 18 -19.73 5.91 2.76
CA GLY A 18 -19.31 7.28 2.45
C GLY A 18 -18.12 7.35 1.49
N ILE A 19 -17.52 8.53 1.35
CA ILE A 19 -16.28 8.68 0.56
C ILE A 19 -15.08 8.31 1.42
N ARG A 20 -14.25 7.41 0.91
CA ARG A 20 -13.14 6.85 1.67
C ARG A 20 -11.80 7.06 1.00
N THR A 21 -10.77 7.20 1.82
CA THR A 21 -9.38 7.06 1.40
C THR A 21 -8.86 5.73 1.89
N THR A 22 -8.67 4.81 0.95
CA THR A 22 -8.30 3.41 1.19
C THR A 22 -6.79 3.25 1.13
N ILE A 23 -6.23 2.65 2.17
CA ILE A 23 -4.80 2.40 2.35
C ILE A 23 -4.54 0.91 2.16
N PHE A 24 -3.86 0.55 1.08
CA PHE A 24 -3.54 -0.83 0.76
C PHE A 24 -2.21 -1.24 1.42
N ILE A 25 -2.30 -2.05 2.47
CA ILE A 25 -1.17 -2.51 3.28
C ILE A 25 -0.51 -3.74 2.64
N LYS A 26 0.82 -3.87 2.78
CA LYS A 26 1.57 -5.09 2.41
C LYS A 26 1.67 -6.10 3.55
N GLY A 27 1.85 -7.36 3.21
CA GLY A 27 1.87 -8.50 4.11
C GLY A 27 0.49 -9.12 4.26
N CYS A 28 0.34 -10.39 3.93
CA CYS A 28 -0.88 -11.16 4.16
C CYS A 28 -0.52 -12.60 4.56
N SER A 29 -1.22 -13.12 5.56
CA SER A 29 -0.99 -14.47 6.09
C SER A 29 -1.66 -15.58 5.26
N ILE A 30 -2.73 -15.29 4.51
CA ILE A 30 -3.56 -16.31 3.83
C ILE A 30 -3.06 -16.66 2.42
N ARG A 31 -2.28 -15.78 1.76
CA ARG A 31 -1.65 -16.01 0.43
C ARG A 31 -2.61 -16.66 -0.59
N CYS A 32 -3.84 -16.17 -0.69
CA CYS A 32 -4.88 -16.75 -1.53
C CYS A 32 -4.44 -16.85 -3.01
N PRO A 33 -4.77 -17.94 -3.73
CA PRO A 33 -4.42 -18.07 -5.14
C PRO A 33 -5.24 -17.15 -6.07
N TRP A 34 -6.36 -16.61 -5.59
CA TRP A 34 -7.21 -15.63 -6.29
C TRP A 34 -7.23 -14.27 -5.58
N CYS A 35 -6.10 -13.88 -4.98
CA CYS A 35 -6.00 -12.61 -4.28
C CYS A 35 -6.30 -11.42 -5.21
N CYS A 36 -7.16 -10.50 -4.78
CA CYS A 36 -7.49 -9.27 -5.53
C CYS A 36 -6.25 -8.38 -5.70
N ASN A 37 -5.37 -8.39 -4.69
CA ASN A 37 -4.12 -7.62 -4.65
C ASN A 37 -2.93 -8.52 -4.34
N PRO A 38 -2.47 -9.36 -5.29
CA PRO A 38 -1.35 -10.27 -5.08
C PRO A 38 -0.06 -9.54 -4.63
N GLU A 39 0.13 -8.29 -5.07
CA GLU A 39 1.22 -7.41 -4.66
C GLU A 39 1.24 -7.08 -3.15
N ASN A 40 0.12 -7.28 -2.45
CA ASN A 40 0.00 -7.06 -1.02
C ASN A 40 0.41 -8.28 -0.18
N GLN A 41 0.69 -9.44 -0.78
CA GLN A 41 0.93 -10.66 -0.01
C GLN A 41 2.29 -10.68 0.70
N SER A 42 3.36 -10.28 0.01
CA SER A 42 4.69 -10.23 0.60
C SER A 42 4.76 -9.10 1.63
N PRO A 43 5.40 -9.31 2.79
CA PRO A 43 5.65 -8.26 3.77
C PRO A 43 6.86 -7.37 3.40
N TYR A 44 7.54 -7.66 2.28
CA TYR A 44 8.73 -6.93 1.82
C TYR A 44 8.46 -6.19 0.52
N PRO A 45 9.10 -5.03 0.28
CA PRO A 45 9.04 -4.35 -1.00
C PRO A 45 9.44 -5.26 -2.17
N GLU A 46 8.72 -5.16 -3.29
CA GLU A 46 8.92 -6.02 -4.46
C GLU A 46 8.98 -5.17 -5.73
N ILE A 47 9.93 -5.49 -6.61
CA ILE A 47 10.02 -4.84 -7.92
C ILE A 47 9.00 -5.48 -8.85
N PHE A 48 8.33 -4.66 -9.64
CA PHE A 48 7.50 -5.13 -10.73
C PHE A 48 8.01 -4.60 -12.07
N PHE A 49 7.75 -5.37 -13.13
CA PHE A 49 8.05 -4.96 -14.49
C PHE A 49 6.97 -5.41 -15.47
N ASN A 50 6.39 -4.45 -16.18
CA ASN A 50 5.43 -4.67 -17.23
C ASN A 50 6.08 -4.44 -18.59
N ARG A 51 6.50 -5.54 -19.24
CA ARG A 51 7.10 -5.52 -20.59
C ARG A 51 6.26 -4.75 -21.61
N LYS A 52 4.92 -4.85 -21.55
CA LYS A 52 4.01 -4.20 -22.51
C LYS A 52 4.05 -2.67 -22.43
N LEU A 53 4.38 -2.12 -21.27
CA LEU A 53 4.48 -0.67 -21.05
C LEU A 53 5.91 -0.14 -21.29
N CYS A 54 6.91 -1.01 -21.41
CA CYS A 54 8.29 -0.60 -21.52
C CYS A 54 8.59 0.03 -22.89
N LEU A 55 9.22 1.21 -22.88
CA LEU A 55 9.64 1.90 -24.11
C LEU A 55 10.71 1.11 -24.91
N ARG A 56 11.64 0.43 -24.23
CA ARG A 56 12.67 -0.39 -24.91
C ARG A 56 12.07 -1.58 -25.65
N GLU A 57 11.08 -2.25 -25.04
CA GLU A 57 10.32 -3.33 -25.69
C GLU A 57 9.55 -2.82 -26.92
N LYS A 58 9.18 -1.52 -26.92
CA LYS A 58 8.59 -0.82 -28.07
C LYS A 58 9.62 -0.20 -29.03
N LYS A 59 10.90 -0.57 -28.92
CA LYS A 59 12.01 -0.08 -29.77
C LYS A 59 12.27 1.43 -29.67
N VAL A 60 11.86 2.06 -28.56
CA VAL A 60 12.19 3.46 -28.26
C VAL A 60 13.43 3.49 -27.37
N ASN A 61 14.41 4.32 -27.71
CA ASN A 61 15.63 4.46 -26.90
C ASN A 61 15.30 5.09 -25.53
N CYS A 62 15.49 4.34 -24.46
CA CYS A 62 15.22 4.78 -23.09
C CYS A 62 16.22 4.16 -22.12
N GLU A 63 16.99 5.00 -21.44
CA GLU A 63 18.10 4.60 -20.57
C GLU A 63 17.85 4.93 -19.09
N ARG A 64 16.69 5.48 -18.73
CA ARG A 64 16.43 6.02 -17.38
C ARG A 64 16.62 5.00 -16.26
N CYS A 65 16.21 3.75 -16.47
CA CYS A 65 16.36 2.70 -15.48
C CYS A 65 17.75 2.07 -15.47
N LEU A 66 18.62 2.34 -16.46
CA LEU A 66 19.99 1.84 -16.48
C LEU A 66 20.87 2.44 -15.38
N ILE A 67 20.51 3.66 -14.92
CA ILE A 67 21.15 4.30 -13.76
C ILE A 67 21.03 3.42 -12.51
N SER A 68 19.96 2.62 -12.40
CA SER A 68 19.71 1.72 -11.27
C SER A 68 20.01 0.25 -11.57
N PHE A 69 20.18 -0.14 -12.84
CA PHE A 69 20.47 -1.51 -13.27
C PHE A 69 21.46 -1.54 -14.45
N PRO A 70 22.66 -2.11 -14.28
CA PRO A 70 23.66 -2.13 -15.36
C PRO A 70 23.27 -3.00 -16.56
N THR A 71 22.45 -4.05 -16.40
CA THR A 71 21.95 -4.87 -17.52
C THR A 71 20.47 -5.25 -17.39
N PRO A 72 19.73 -5.44 -18.52
CA PRO A 72 18.38 -5.99 -18.51
C PRO A 72 18.31 -7.49 -18.14
N GLU A 73 19.40 -8.25 -18.26
CA GLU A 73 19.42 -9.68 -17.92
C GLU A 73 19.54 -9.94 -16.41
N ASP A 74 20.21 -9.07 -15.65
CA ASP A 74 20.22 -9.09 -14.17
C ASP A 74 18.80 -8.94 -13.57
N PHE A 75 17.84 -8.51 -14.39
CA PHE A 75 16.44 -8.29 -14.04
C PHE A 75 15.64 -9.60 -13.87
N PHE A 76 16.06 -10.71 -14.51
CA PHE A 76 15.32 -11.97 -14.53
C PHE A 76 15.90 -13.04 -13.58
N THR A 77 17.17 -12.91 -13.19
CA THR A 77 17.82 -13.74 -12.17
C THR A 77 17.57 -13.16 -10.78
N PHE A 78 16.30 -13.12 -10.38
CA PHE A 78 15.85 -12.61 -9.08
C PHE A 78 16.29 -13.55 -7.95
N ASN A 79 17.56 -13.45 -7.54
CA ASN A 79 18.05 -14.09 -6.33
C ASN A 79 17.73 -13.17 -5.15
N LYS A 80 16.71 -13.54 -4.37
CA LYS A 80 16.15 -12.76 -3.24
C LYS A 80 17.19 -12.28 -2.22
N GLU A 81 18.36 -12.89 -2.18
CA GLU A 81 19.43 -12.57 -1.23
C GLU A 81 20.51 -11.61 -1.79
N LYS A 82 20.60 -11.41 -3.11
CA LYS A 82 21.77 -10.76 -3.73
C LYS A 82 21.60 -9.26 -4.05
N TYR A 83 20.36 -8.76 -4.12
CA TYR A 83 20.07 -7.37 -4.49
C TYR A 83 19.28 -6.65 -3.40
N ILE A 84 19.92 -6.45 -2.25
CA ILE A 84 19.52 -5.46 -1.23
C ILE A 84 19.86 -4.03 -1.73
N VAL A 85 20.54 -3.89 -2.87
CA VAL A 85 21.15 -2.64 -3.33
C VAL A 85 20.12 -1.72 -4.02
N LYS A 86 19.78 -0.63 -3.30
CA LYS A 86 19.19 0.65 -3.76
C LYS A 86 17.80 0.61 -4.41
N PHE A 87 16.81 0.00 -3.73
CA PHE A 87 15.38 0.16 -4.07
C PHE A 87 14.86 1.61 -4.03
N ASN A 88 15.53 2.49 -3.27
CA ASN A 88 14.94 3.74 -2.79
C ASN A 88 14.49 4.72 -3.88
N ASN A 89 14.94 4.57 -5.14
CA ASN A 89 14.68 5.55 -6.19
C ASN A 89 14.05 4.98 -7.48
N LEU A 90 13.48 3.77 -7.49
CA LEU A 90 12.88 3.24 -8.74
C LEU A 90 11.54 3.91 -9.10
N ASN A 91 10.77 4.30 -8.10
CA ASN A 91 9.50 4.98 -8.31
C ASN A 91 9.74 6.39 -8.89
N GLY A 92 9.07 6.70 -10.00
CA GLY A 92 9.24 7.97 -10.74
C GLY A 92 10.36 7.98 -11.79
N LEU A 93 11.23 6.96 -11.84
CA LEU A 93 12.24 6.86 -12.92
C LEU A 93 11.63 6.44 -14.25
N CYS A 94 10.72 5.47 -14.22
CA CYS A 94 10.09 4.93 -15.42
C CYS A 94 8.96 5.87 -15.88
N PRO A 95 9.09 6.53 -17.05
CA PRO A 95 8.08 7.48 -17.52
C PRO A 95 6.74 6.83 -17.87
N THR A 96 6.74 5.53 -18.14
CA THR A 96 5.54 4.75 -18.47
C THR A 96 5.07 3.87 -17.32
N GLU A 97 5.71 3.98 -16.15
CA GLU A 97 5.45 3.11 -14.99
C GLU A 97 5.55 1.61 -15.32
N ALA A 98 6.30 1.26 -16.37
CA ALA A 98 6.59 -0.12 -16.72
C ALA A 98 7.48 -0.81 -15.68
N LEU A 99 8.16 -0.05 -14.84
CA LEU A 99 9.08 -0.51 -13.80
C LEU A 99 8.82 0.31 -12.53
N GLY A 100 8.70 -0.36 -11.39
CA GLY A 100 8.55 0.30 -10.10
C GLY A 100 8.67 -0.68 -8.93
N VAL A 101 8.31 -0.21 -7.74
CA VAL A 101 8.35 -0.99 -6.50
C VAL A 101 6.96 -1.00 -5.87
N TYR A 102 6.41 -2.19 -5.64
CA TYR A 102 5.31 -2.42 -4.73
C TYR A 102 5.80 -2.40 -3.30
N GLY A 103 5.34 -1.43 -2.52
CA GLY A 103 5.75 -1.27 -1.14
C GLY A 103 6.59 -0.03 -0.96
N ARG A 104 6.02 0.94 -0.25
CA ARG A 104 6.73 2.09 0.30
C ARG A 104 6.36 2.23 1.76
N GLU A 105 7.29 2.75 2.55
CA GLU A 105 6.96 3.11 3.91
C GLU A 105 6.02 4.32 3.93
N LEU A 106 4.97 4.24 4.75
CA LEU A 106 4.04 5.32 5.01
C LEU A 106 4.14 5.72 6.48
N GLY A 107 4.34 7.02 6.72
CA GLY A 107 4.26 7.63 8.05
C GLY A 107 2.87 8.16 8.36
N LEU A 108 2.52 8.23 9.65
CA LEU A 108 1.20 8.72 10.08
C LEU A 108 0.96 10.18 9.71
N GLU A 109 1.95 11.05 9.88
CA GLU A 109 1.85 12.47 9.50
C GLU A 109 1.64 12.65 7.99
N GLU A 110 2.30 11.80 7.19
CA GLU A 110 2.11 11.76 5.74
C GLU A 110 0.68 11.32 5.41
N LEU A 111 0.18 10.25 6.03
CA LEU A 111 -1.21 9.83 5.87
C LEU A 111 -2.19 10.94 6.23
N ILE A 112 -2.03 11.59 7.38
CA ILE A 112 -2.90 12.70 7.82
C ILE A 112 -2.87 13.84 6.80
N THR A 113 -1.70 14.15 6.24
CA THR A 113 -1.57 15.17 5.18
C THR A 113 -2.34 14.79 3.92
N ILE A 114 -2.36 13.51 3.57
CA ILE A 114 -3.16 13.01 2.44
C ILE A 114 -4.65 13.10 2.77
N LEU A 115 -5.08 12.62 3.95
CA LEU A 115 -6.48 12.61 4.39
C LEU A 115 -7.08 14.03 4.47
N LYS A 116 -6.29 15.02 4.88
CA LYS A 116 -6.72 16.43 4.91
C LYS A 116 -7.18 16.95 3.54
N LYS A 117 -6.66 16.40 2.45
CA LYS A 117 -7.08 16.78 1.09
C LYS A 117 -8.52 16.33 0.78
N ASP A 118 -9.04 15.36 1.53
CA ASP A 118 -10.38 14.79 1.37
C ASP A 118 -11.35 15.21 2.50
N GLU A 119 -10.87 15.99 3.48
CA GLU A 119 -11.60 16.31 4.72
C GLU A 119 -12.96 16.98 4.48
N VAL A 120 -13.06 17.82 3.44
CA VAL A 120 -14.32 18.49 3.06
C VAL A 120 -15.38 17.46 2.69
N TYR A 121 -15.01 16.37 2.02
CA TYR A 121 -15.91 15.29 1.63
C TYR A 121 -16.31 14.44 2.83
N PHE A 122 -15.34 14.11 3.70
CA PHE A 122 -15.63 13.38 4.93
C PHE A 122 -16.67 14.09 5.80
N LYS A 123 -16.63 15.43 5.85
CA LYS A 123 -17.59 16.25 6.61
C LYS A 123 -18.95 16.40 5.94
N SER A 124 -19.01 16.45 4.61
CA SER A 124 -20.25 16.80 3.89
C SER A 124 -21.18 15.60 3.67
N ILE A 125 -20.62 14.44 3.33
CA ILE A 125 -21.38 13.24 2.95
C ILE A 125 -21.03 12.02 3.81
N GLY A 126 -20.14 12.19 4.79
CA GLY A 126 -19.62 11.12 5.61
C GLY A 126 -18.51 10.32 4.93
N GLY A 127 -17.81 9.52 5.74
CA GLY A 127 -16.69 8.69 5.29
C GLY A 127 -15.44 8.95 6.12
N GLY A 128 -14.29 8.57 5.56
CA GLY A 128 -13.01 8.67 6.28
C GLY A 128 -11.94 7.76 5.69
N VAL A 129 -11.27 7.00 6.55
CA VAL A 129 -10.15 6.15 6.15
C VAL A 129 -10.54 4.68 6.20
N THR A 130 -10.04 3.90 5.26
CA THR A 130 -10.12 2.43 5.27
C THR A 130 -8.73 1.85 5.18
N PHE A 131 -8.38 0.91 6.08
CA PHE A 131 -7.19 0.07 5.91
C PHE A 131 -7.60 -1.25 5.26
N SER A 132 -6.98 -1.59 4.13
CA SER A 132 -7.34 -2.73 3.27
C SER A 132 -6.05 -3.35 2.67
N GLY A 133 -6.20 -4.30 1.75
CA GLY A 133 -5.13 -4.89 0.96
C GLY A 133 -4.65 -6.22 1.51
N GLY A 134 -3.49 -6.23 2.14
CA GLY A 134 -2.96 -7.41 2.83
C GLY A 134 -3.80 -7.76 4.06
N GLU A 135 -3.14 -8.05 5.17
CA GLU A 135 -3.81 -8.20 6.47
C GLU A 135 -3.39 -7.03 7.37
N PRO A 136 -4.25 -6.00 7.54
CA PRO A 136 -3.93 -4.82 8.35
C PRO A 136 -3.44 -5.15 9.76
N PHE A 137 -3.99 -6.20 10.39
CA PHE A 137 -3.63 -6.57 11.76
C PHE A 137 -2.31 -7.34 11.88
N LEU A 138 -1.57 -7.54 10.78
CA LEU A 138 -0.14 -7.86 10.89
C LEU A 138 0.68 -6.71 11.49
N TYR A 139 0.16 -5.49 11.43
CA TYR A 139 0.73 -4.31 12.07
C TYR A 139 -0.03 -3.98 13.36
N ASP A 140 0.68 -3.46 14.36
CA ASP A 140 0.03 -2.79 15.49
C ASP A 140 -0.43 -1.40 15.03
N LEU A 141 -1.70 -1.27 14.67
CA LEU A 141 -2.28 0.00 14.22
C LEU A 141 -2.79 0.89 15.36
N SER A 142 -2.67 0.46 16.62
CA SER A 142 -3.33 1.12 17.77
C SER A 142 -3.01 2.62 17.89
N TYR A 143 -1.75 2.99 17.67
CA TYR A 143 -1.33 4.40 17.67
C TYR A 143 -1.99 5.20 16.53
N TRP A 144 -2.02 4.64 15.32
CA TRP A 144 -2.62 5.27 14.15
C TRP A 144 -4.12 5.50 14.37
N LEU A 145 -4.82 4.47 14.84
CA LEU A 145 -6.25 4.52 15.10
C LEU A 145 -6.60 5.59 16.13
N LYS A 146 -5.83 5.70 17.23
CA LYS A 146 -6.04 6.74 18.25
C LYS A 146 -5.89 8.15 17.68
N GLU A 147 -4.85 8.42 16.91
CA GLU A 147 -4.64 9.74 16.32
C GLU A 147 -5.72 10.08 15.29
N LEU A 148 -6.14 9.11 14.47
CA LEU A 148 -7.22 9.30 13.49
C LEU A 148 -8.57 9.57 14.18
N LYS A 149 -8.86 8.92 15.31
CA LYS A 149 -10.07 9.21 16.10
C LYS A 149 -10.07 10.60 16.72
N LYS A 150 -8.91 11.13 17.15
CA LYS A 150 -8.81 12.53 17.62
C LYS A 150 -9.17 13.55 16.54
N LEU A 151 -9.00 13.19 15.26
CA LEU A 151 -9.39 14.00 14.11
C LEU A 151 -10.84 13.80 13.69
N ASN A 152 -11.62 13.01 14.44
CA ASN A 152 -13.01 12.64 14.14
C ASN A 152 -13.19 11.96 12.76
N TYR A 153 -12.17 11.28 12.24
CA TYR A 153 -12.34 10.46 11.04
C TYR A 153 -13.02 9.15 11.38
N ASN A 154 -13.98 8.75 10.54
CA ASN A 154 -14.51 7.40 10.58
C ASN A 154 -13.43 6.43 10.08
N ILE A 155 -13.30 5.28 10.72
CA ILE A 155 -12.26 4.30 10.44
C ILE A 155 -12.89 2.95 10.11
N CYS A 156 -12.59 2.43 8.92
CA CYS A 156 -12.91 1.07 8.52
C CYS A 156 -11.64 0.23 8.40
N ILE A 157 -11.74 -1.07 8.69
CA ILE A 157 -10.68 -2.03 8.44
C ILE A 157 -11.27 -3.23 7.71
N GLU A 158 -10.74 -3.50 6.53
CA GLU A 158 -10.95 -4.76 5.81
C GLU A 158 -9.90 -5.77 6.25
N THR A 159 -10.35 -6.90 6.81
CA THR A 159 -9.48 -7.87 7.46
C THR A 159 -9.99 -9.28 7.25
N SER A 160 -9.06 -10.21 7.07
CA SER A 160 -9.37 -11.64 7.06
C SER A 160 -9.42 -12.24 8.47
N LEU A 161 -9.09 -11.44 9.49
CA LEU A 161 -8.89 -11.81 10.89
C LEU A 161 -7.80 -12.87 11.12
N TYR A 162 -7.05 -13.28 10.09
CA TYR A 162 -5.94 -14.23 10.21
C TYR A 162 -4.63 -13.50 10.55
N ALA A 163 -4.62 -12.95 11.77
CA ALA A 163 -3.55 -12.12 12.30
C ALA A 163 -3.36 -12.35 13.81
N PRO A 164 -2.27 -11.84 14.43
CA PRO A 164 -2.11 -11.87 15.88
C PRO A 164 -3.29 -11.19 16.59
N PHE A 165 -3.98 -11.96 17.43
CA PHE A 165 -5.18 -11.48 18.15
C PHE A 165 -4.94 -10.22 18.97
N GLU A 166 -3.73 -10.04 19.51
CA GLU A 166 -3.38 -8.86 20.30
C GLU A 166 -3.45 -7.55 19.50
N ASN A 167 -3.11 -7.58 18.21
CA ASN A 167 -3.20 -6.39 17.34
C ASN A 167 -4.67 -6.02 17.07
N LEU A 168 -5.51 -7.02 16.80
CA LEU A 168 -6.96 -6.86 16.67
C LEU A 168 -7.59 -6.36 17.98
N LYS A 169 -7.20 -6.92 19.12
CA LYS A 169 -7.74 -6.53 20.43
C LYS A 169 -7.51 -5.05 20.73
N LYS A 170 -6.34 -4.52 20.36
CA LYS A 170 -6.00 -3.11 20.54
C LYS A 170 -6.82 -2.14 19.66
N SER A 171 -7.49 -2.62 18.61
CA SER A 171 -8.34 -1.79 17.74
C SER A 171 -9.79 -1.69 18.21
N ILE A 172 -10.21 -2.51 19.17
CA ILE A 172 -11.57 -2.52 19.71
C ILE A 172 -11.89 -1.15 20.31
N GLY A 173 -13.05 -0.60 19.94
CA GLY A 173 -13.50 0.73 20.36
C GLY A 173 -12.87 1.91 19.60
N LEU A 174 -11.89 1.65 18.72
CA LEU A 174 -11.27 2.66 17.86
C LEU A 174 -11.72 2.55 16.40
N VAL A 175 -12.08 1.36 15.95
CA VAL A 175 -12.58 1.10 14.59
C VAL A 175 -14.09 1.19 14.57
N ASP A 176 -14.64 1.89 13.60
CA ASP A 176 -16.08 2.10 13.46
C ASP A 176 -16.77 0.97 12.67
N LEU A 177 -16.05 0.32 11.75
CA LEU A 177 -16.55 -0.83 10.99
C LEU A 177 -15.42 -1.79 10.63
N TYR A 178 -15.63 -3.07 10.90
CA TYR A 178 -14.80 -4.17 10.39
C TYR A 178 -15.51 -4.77 9.18
N ILE A 179 -14.80 -4.88 8.07
CA ILE A 179 -15.24 -5.57 6.85
C ILE A 179 -14.48 -6.90 6.85
N VAL A 180 -15.20 -8.01 6.94
CA VAL A 180 -14.64 -9.36 7.15
C VAL A 180 -15.12 -10.30 6.05
#